data_AF-B3M3G2-F1
#
_entry.id   AF-B3M3G2-F1
#
_cell.length_a   1.000
_cell.length_b   1.000
_cell.length_c   1.000
_cell.angle_alpha   90.00
_cell.angle_beta   90.00
_cell.angle_gamma   90.00
#
_symmetry.space_group_name_H-M   'P 1'
#
loop_
_entity.id
_entity.type
_entity.pdbx_description
1 polymer ?
#
loop_
_entity_poly.entity_id
_entity_poly.type
_entity_poly.pdbx_seq_one_letter_code
_entity_poly.pdbx_strand_id
1 'polypeptide(L)'
;MEESAGCHNESSKDLEGVRNEEDLKVKCLLDDLHLHMLHLIEDEVVLHQELCCQTSRSRMILARVRLQQGSQRTAAEVLVPRWRPYRALCRLFEKSTPWGDVINLRRHPVEAEQGFLQPLTNIFGSIVPVSWRVAKKYWDQSVEYSVECANTRKELLSTMSFIRKLRLRHPDQR
;
A
#
# COMPACT_ATOMS: atom_id res chain seq x y z
N MET A 1 27.96 35.44 -65.80
CA MET A 1 28.75 35.19 -64.58
C MET A 1 28.33 36.30 -63.63
N GLU A 2 27.63 36.08 -62.53
CA GLU A 2 27.63 34.97 -61.59
C GLU A 2 26.22 34.74 -61.05
N GLU A 3 25.81 33.48 -60.97
CA GLU A 3 24.62 33.02 -60.29
C GLU A 3 25.09 31.93 -59.33
N SER A 4 25.17 32.23 -58.03
CA SER A 4 25.35 31.21 -56.98
C SER A 4 25.13 31.80 -55.60
N ALA A 5 24.24 31.11 -54.86
CA ALA A 5 24.33 30.73 -53.45
C ALA A 5 22.99 30.94 -52.73
N GLY A 6 22.03 30.07 -53.04
CA GLY A 6 20.78 29.90 -52.31
C GLY A 6 20.62 28.48 -51.80
N CYS A 7 21.59 27.98 -51.04
CA CYS A 7 21.47 26.71 -50.31
C CYS A 7 22.06 26.96 -48.92
N HIS A 8 21.23 26.97 -47.88
CA HIS A 8 21.53 26.70 -46.45
C HIS A 8 20.46 27.38 -45.58
N ASN A 9 19.24 26.85 -45.51
CA ASN A 9 18.33 27.24 -44.41
C ASN A 9 17.22 26.23 -44.03
N GLU A 10 17.15 25.05 -44.67
CA GLU A 10 16.08 24.07 -44.36
C GLU A 10 16.47 23.11 -43.23
N SER A 11 17.74 22.72 -43.11
CA SER A 11 18.20 21.74 -42.11
C SER A 11 18.10 22.21 -40.64
N SER A 12 17.99 23.51 -40.38
CA SER A 12 17.95 24.04 -38.99
C SER A 12 16.55 24.04 -38.40
N LYS A 13 15.50 24.05 -39.23
CA LYS A 13 14.09 24.07 -38.79
C LYS A 13 13.60 22.71 -38.30
N ASP A 14 14.06 21.63 -38.93
CA ASP A 14 13.67 20.27 -38.56
C ASP A 14 14.22 19.86 -37.18
N LEU A 15 15.43 20.31 -36.83
CA LEU A 15 16.06 20.05 -35.53
C LEU A 15 15.46 20.85 -34.36
N GLU A 16 14.84 22.01 -34.63
CA GLU A 16 14.07 22.76 -33.62
C GLU A 16 12.67 22.16 -33.41
N GLY A 17 12.02 21.67 -34.46
CA GLY A 17 10.73 20.99 -34.36
C GLY A 17 10.77 19.72 -33.51
N VAL A 18 11.81 18.89 -33.70
CA VAL A 18 11.99 17.63 -32.95
C VAL A 18 12.24 17.88 -31.45
N ARG A 19 13.06 18.89 -31.10
CA ARG A 19 13.31 19.25 -29.69
C ARG A 19 12.06 19.78 -28.98
N ASN A 20 11.26 20.60 -29.67
CA ASN A 20 10.00 21.08 -29.12
C ASN A 20 8.99 19.97 -28.88
N GLU A 21 8.97 18.93 -29.72
CA GLU A 21 8.08 17.78 -29.55
C GLU A 21 8.50 16.89 -28.37
N GLU A 22 9.81 16.67 -28.18
CA GLU A 22 10.36 15.95 -27.03
C GLU A 22 10.09 16.69 -25.71
N ASP A 23 10.31 18.01 -25.69
CA ASP A 23 10.01 18.82 -24.51
C ASP A 23 8.51 18.83 -24.18
N LEU A 24 7.64 18.85 -25.20
CA LEU A 24 6.20 18.73 -25.01
C LEU A 24 5.83 17.36 -24.43
N LYS A 25 6.42 16.27 -24.94
CA LYS A 25 6.20 14.91 -24.40
C LYS A 25 6.64 14.79 -22.95
N VAL A 26 7.79 15.39 -22.59
CA VAL A 26 8.26 15.42 -21.20
C VAL A 26 7.32 16.21 -20.31
N LYS A 27 6.78 17.34 -20.79
CA LYS A 27 5.77 18.13 -20.05
C LYS A 27 4.47 17.34 -19.83
N CYS A 28 3.92 16.72 -20.88
CA CYS A 28 2.72 15.89 -20.75
C CYS A 28 2.94 14.73 -19.77
N LEU A 29 4.09 14.05 -19.86
CA LEU A 29 4.44 12.99 -18.90
C LEU A 29 4.55 13.53 -17.47
N LEU A 30 5.14 14.71 -17.29
CA LEU A 30 5.25 15.35 -15.99
C LEU A 30 3.85 15.64 -15.43
N ASP A 31 2.95 16.17 -16.25
CA ASP A 31 1.57 16.46 -15.86
C ASP A 31 0.82 15.17 -15.46
N ASP A 32 0.94 14.11 -16.26
CA ASP A 32 0.37 12.79 -15.98
C ASP A 32 0.87 12.24 -14.63
N LEU A 33 2.16 12.39 -14.33
CA LEU A 33 2.73 11.96 -13.06
C LEU A 33 2.25 12.79 -11.87
N HIS A 34 2.03 14.10 -12.06
CA HIS A 34 1.45 14.93 -10.99
C HIS A 34 0.00 14.54 -10.74
N LEU A 35 -0.78 14.29 -11.79
CA LEU A 35 -2.14 13.78 -11.64
C LEU A 35 -2.16 12.42 -10.94
N HIS A 36 -1.27 11.50 -11.34
CA HIS A 36 -1.13 10.20 -10.67
C HIS A 36 -0.76 10.35 -9.19
N MET A 37 0.19 11.23 -8.88
CA MET A 37 0.56 11.55 -7.50
C MET A 37 -0.62 12.08 -6.68
N LEU A 38 -1.47 12.94 -7.26
CA LEU A 38 -2.66 13.46 -6.60
C LEU A 38 -3.68 12.35 -6.32
N HIS A 39 -3.93 11.45 -7.28
CA HIS A 39 -4.79 10.28 -7.05
C HIS A 39 -4.24 9.38 -5.94
N LEU A 40 -2.94 9.10 -5.93
CA LEU A 40 -2.30 8.29 -4.88
C LEU A 40 -2.43 8.93 -3.48
N ILE A 41 -2.36 10.26 -3.40
CA ILE A 41 -2.58 11.00 -2.14
C ILE A 41 -4.03 10.86 -1.69
N GLU A 42 -4.99 11.01 -2.60
CA GLU A 42 -6.41 10.81 -2.31
C GLU A 42 -6.69 9.40 -1.80
N ASP A 43 -6.20 8.39 -2.50
CA ASP A 43 -6.32 6.98 -2.11
C ASP A 43 -5.68 6.71 -0.75
N GLU A 44 -4.49 7.26 -0.49
CA GLU A 44 -3.82 7.11 0.81
C GLU A 44 -4.65 7.70 1.95
N VAL A 45 -5.26 8.87 1.75
CA VAL A 45 -6.12 9.50 2.76
C VAL A 45 -7.37 8.66 3.03
N VAL A 46 -8.03 8.16 1.98
CA VAL A 46 -9.22 7.32 2.09
C VAL A 46 -8.89 6.01 2.81
N LEU A 47 -7.84 5.31 2.39
CA LEU A 47 -7.40 4.06 3.01
C LEU A 47 -7.00 4.26 4.47
N HIS A 48 -6.28 5.36 4.78
CA HIS A 48 -5.85 5.65 6.14
C HIS A 48 -7.03 5.98 7.07
N GLN A 49 -8.01 6.74 6.58
CA GLN A 49 -9.25 7.02 7.30
C GLN A 49 -9.99 5.73 7.62
N GLU A 50 -10.14 4.86 6.63
CA GLU A 50 -10.86 3.59 6.79
C GLU A 50 -10.12 2.65 7.76
N LEU A 51 -8.79 2.58 7.68
CA LEU A 51 -7.95 1.88 8.66
C LEU A 51 -8.22 2.38 10.09
N CYS A 52 -8.27 3.70 10.29
CA CYS A 52 -8.57 4.33 11.58
C CYS A 52 -9.98 3.99 12.07
N CYS A 53 -10.98 4.05 11.18
CA CYS A 53 -12.36 3.68 11.48
C CYS A 53 -12.49 2.21 11.90
N GLN A 54 -11.88 1.27 11.18
CA GLN A 54 -11.95 -0.15 11.52
C GLN A 54 -11.20 -0.47 12.81
N THR A 55 -10.03 0.12 13.00
CA THR A 55 -9.23 -0.05 14.22
C THR A 55 -9.97 0.49 15.44
N SER A 56 -10.57 1.69 15.34
CA SER A 56 -11.33 2.30 16.44
C SER A 56 -12.59 1.50 16.80
N ARG A 57 -13.38 1.07 15.80
CA ARG A 57 -14.54 0.18 15.99
C ARG A 57 -14.15 -1.09 16.73
N SER A 58 -13.06 -1.73 16.29
CA SER A 58 -12.59 -2.97 16.92
C SER A 58 -12.12 -2.76 18.36
N ARG A 59 -11.34 -1.70 18.61
CA ARG A 59 -10.90 -1.32 19.96
C ARG A 59 -12.06 -1.01 20.90
N MET A 60 -13.10 -0.33 20.41
CA MET A 60 -14.29 -0.01 21.19
C MET A 60 -15.06 -1.27 21.59
N ILE A 61 -15.26 -2.21 20.67
CA ILE A 61 -15.91 -3.48 20.99
C ILE A 61 -15.08 -4.27 22.01
N LEU A 62 -13.76 -4.32 21.82
CA LEU A 62 -12.85 -4.98 22.75
C LEU A 62 -12.89 -4.34 24.15
N ALA A 63 -12.95 -3.01 24.23
CA ALA A 63 -13.07 -2.28 25.49
C ALA A 63 -14.40 -2.61 26.19
N ARG A 64 -15.52 -2.60 25.45
CA ARG A 64 -16.84 -2.99 25.98
C ARG A 64 -16.82 -4.42 26.52
N VAL A 65 -16.22 -5.35 25.79
CA VAL A 65 -16.12 -6.74 26.22
C VAL A 65 -15.28 -6.87 27.50
N ARG A 66 -14.14 -6.18 27.57
CA ARG A 66 -13.30 -6.14 28.79
C ARG A 66 -14.01 -5.53 29.99
N LEU A 67 -14.87 -4.53 29.77
CA LEU A 67 -15.70 -3.93 30.82
C LEU A 67 -16.72 -4.94 31.36
N GLN A 68 -17.39 -5.67 30.47
CA GLN A 68 -18.46 -6.61 30.84
C GLN A 68 -17.94 -7.93 31.43
N GLN A 69 -16.81 -8.44 30.95
CA GLN A 69 -16.29 -9.77 31.28
C GLN A 69 -15.00 -9.75 32.10
N GLY A 70 -14.49 -8.56 32.44
CA GLY A 70 -13.19 -8.38 33.08
C GLY A 70 -12.00 -8.51 32.12
N SER A 71 -10.78 -8.34 32.66
CA SER A 71 -9.54 -8.44 31.87
C SER A 71 -9.20 -9.90 31.57
N GLN A 72 -9.48 -10.35 30.35
CA GLN A 72 -9.18 -11.72 29.91
C GLN A 72 -7.76 -11.92 29.33
N ARG A 73 -6.84 -10.98 29.54
CA ARG A 73 -5.45 -11.11 29.05
C ARG A 73 -4.79 -12.41 29.52
N THR A 74 -5.08 -12.82 30.75
CA THR A 74 -4.56 -14.05 31.37
C THR A 74 -5.08 -15.33 30.72
N ALA A 75 -6.33 -15.37 30.24
CA ALA A 75 -6.89 -16.56 29.59
C ALA A 75 -6.21 -16.83 28.23
N ALA A 76 -5.88 -15.77 27.49
CA ALA A 76 -5.22 -15.89 26.20
C ALA A 76 -3.80 -16.46 26.29
N GLU A 77 -3.01 -16.02 27.28
CA GLU A 77 -1.63 -16.49 27.48
C GLU A 77 -1.56 -17.88 28.12
N VAL A 78 -2.59 -18.29 28.86
CA VAL A 78 -2.67 -19.61 29.50
C VAL A 78 -3.12 -20.71 28.53
N LEU A 79 -3.98 -20.37 27.55
CA LEU A 79 -4.59 -21.34 26.63
C LEU A 79 -3.81 -21.54 25.32
N VAL A 80 -2.71 -20.83 25.14
CA VAL A 80 -1.77 -21.07 24.04
C VAL A 80 -0.74 -22.11 24.51
N PRO A 81 -0.72 -23.34 23.93
CA PRO A 81 0.20 -24.39 24.37
C PRO A 81 1.68 -23.92 24.42
N ARG A 82 2.35 -24.00 25.56
CA ARG A 82 3.72 -23.45 25.70
C ARG A 82 4.82 -24.31 25.03
N TRP A 83 4.47 -25.50 24.58
CA TRP A 83 5.40 -26.56 24.21
C TRP A 83 5.71 -26.63 22.71
N ARG A 84 5.01 -25.87 21.86
CA ARG A 84 5.23 -25.85 20.40
C ARG A 84 5.21 -24.42 19.86
N PRO A 85 6.08 -24.09 18.88
CA PRO A 85 6.10 -22.78 18.26
C PRO A 85 4.85 -22.56 17.38
N TYR A 86 4.29 -21.34 17.46
CA TYR A 86 3.12 -20.93 16.69
C TYR A 86 3.50 -20.32 15.35
N ARG A 87 2.71 -20.65 14.33
CA ARG A 87 2.78 -19.97 13.03
C ARG A 87 1.67 -18.94 12.93
N ALA A 88 2.05 -17.74 12.51
CA ALA A 88 1.07 -16.69 12.21
C ALA A 88 0.13 -17.13 11.07
N LEU A 89 -1.18 -16.93 11.28
CA LEU A 89 -2.21 -17.18 10.27
C LEU A 89 -2.14 -16.20 9.10
N CYS A 90 -1.61 -14.99 9.35
CA CYS A 90 -1.40 -13.98 8.34
C CYS A 90 0.10 -13.75 8.18
N ARG A 91 0.61 -13.79 6.95
CA ARG A 91 2.01 -13.49 6.63
C ARG A 91 2.09 -12.51 5.48
N LEU A 92 2.99 -11.54 5.62
CA LEU A 92 3.35 -10.63 4.55
C LEU A 92 4.44 -11.26 3.70
N PHE A 93 4.36 -11.05 2.40
CA PHE A 93 5.41 -11.40 1.46
C PHE A 93 5.49 -10.33 0.38
N GLU A 94 6.69 -10.05 -0.10
CA GLU A 94 6.89 -9.16 -1.23
C GLU A 94 6.93 -9.96 -2.52
N LYS A 95 6.24 -9.45 -3.54
CA LYS A 95 6.28 -9.99 -4.89
C LYS A 95 6.89 -8.93 -5.78
N SER A 96 8.04 -9.25 -6.38
CA SER A 96 8.65 -8.37 -7.36
C SER A 96 7.85 -8.40 -8.66
N THR A 97 7.54 -7.23 -9.18
CA THR A 97 6.86 -7.04 -10.46
C THR A 97 7.71 -6.13 -11.35
N PRO A 98 7.49 -6.11 -12.68
CA PRO A 98 8.18 -5.18 -13.57
C PRO A 98 8.02 -3.70 -13.17
N TRP A 99 6.97 -3.39 -12.41
CA TRP A 99 6.64 -2.04 -11.95
C TRP A 99 7.07 -1.75 -10.50
N GLY A 100 7.69 -2.73 -9.83
CA GLY A 100 8.19 -2.61 -8.45
C GLY A 100 7.74 -3.73 -7.52
N ASP A 101 8.17 -3.66 -6.26
CA ASP A 101 7.87 -4.68 -5.25
C ASP A 101 6.55 -4.39 -4.53
N VAL A 102 5.60 -5.32 -4.62
CA VAL A 102 4.27 -5.21 -4.01
C VAL A 102 4.17 -6.10 -2.77
N ILE A 103 3.73 -5.54 -1.65
CA ILE A 103 3.47 -6.28 -0.41
C ILE A 103 2.12 -6.98 -0.54
N ASN A 104 2.09 -8.27 -0.27
CA ASN A 104 0.89 -9.10 -0.32
C ASN A 104 0.64 -9.79 1.03
N LEU A 105 -0.63 -9.97 1.36
CA LEU A 105 -1.07 -10.66 2.57
C LEU A 105 -1.51 -12.08 2.25
N ARG A 106 -0.79 -13.09 2.74
CA ARG A 106 -1.21 -14.49 2.68
C ARG A 106 -1.91 -14.89 3.96
N ARG A 107 -3.10 -15.49 3.82
CA ARG A 107 -3.82 -16.14 4.93
C ARG A 107 -3.67 -17.65 4.85
N HIS A 108 -3.29 -18.26 5.95
CA HIS A 108 -3.20 -19.71 6.11
C HIS A 108 -4.49 -20.24 6.75
N PRO A 109 -4.95 -21.44 6.34
CA PRO A 109 -6.04 -22.11 7.03
C PRO A 109 -5.62 -22.46 8.46
N VAL A 110 -6.62 -22.66 9.33
CA VAL A 110 -6.38 -23.08 10.72
C VAL A 110 -6.04 -24.56 10.70
N GLU A 111 -4.80 -24.89 11.03
CA GLU A 111 -4.26 -26.25 10.98
C GLU A 111 -3.33 -26.48 12.17
N ALA A 112 -3.88 -27.11 13.21
CA ALA A 112 -3.20 -27.27 14.49
C ALA A 112 -1.95 -28.17 14.39
N GLU A 113 -1.98 -29.17 13.52
CA GLU A 113 -0.85 -30.09 13.29
C GLU A 113 0.38 -29.36 12.75
N GLN A 114 0.16 -28.35 11.90
CA GLN A 114 1.21 -27.51 11.31
C GLN A 114 1.54 -26.27 12.17
N GLY A 115 0.88 -26.09 13.31
CA GLY A 115 1.10 -24.96 14.22
C GLY A 115 0.35 -23.67 13.84
N PHE A 116 -0.58 -23.72 12.89
CA PHE A 116 -1.45 -22.60 12.50
C PHE A 116 -2.70 -22.57 13.39
N LEU A 117 -2.58 -21.98 14.58
CA LEU A 117 -3.71 -21.88 15.51
C LEU A 117 -4.50 -20.60 15.32
N GLN A 118 -5.83 -20.71 15.45
CA GLN A 118 -6.71 -19.57 15.60
C GLN A 118 -6.83 -19.20 17.07
N PRO A 119 -6.29 -18.04 17.51
CA PRO A 119 -6.29 -17.70 18.93
C PRO A 119 -7.71 -17.63 19.51
N LEU A 120 -8.67 -17.13 18.74
CA LEU A 120 -10.02 -16.90 19.24
C LEU A 120 -10.75 -18.22 19.62
N THR A 121 -10.71 -19.23 18.78
CA THR A 121 -11.34 -20.54 19.07
C THR A 121 -10.51 -21.37 20.04
N ASN A 122 -9.20 -21.17 20.09
CA ASN A 122 -8.33 -21.86 21.05
C ASN A 122 -8.53 -21.37 22.50
N ILE A 123 -8.89 -20.08 22.68
CA ILE A 123 -9.09 -19.48 24.01
C ILE A 123 -10.53 -19.70 24.53
N PHE A 124 -11.52 -19.69 23.64
CA PHE A 124 -12.94 -19.75 24.03
C PHE A 124 -13.64 -21.06 23.67
N GLY A 125 -12.92 -22.02 23.07
CA GLY A 125 -13.51 -23.23 22.53
C GLY A 125 -14.57 -22.93 21.46
N SER A 126 -15.67 -23.69 21.48
CA SER A 126 -16.82 -23.52 20.57
C SER A 126 -17.72 -22.33 20.93
N ILE A 127 -17.61 -21.76 22.13
CA ILE A 127 -18.50 -20.71 22.62
C ILE A 127 -17.79 -19.36 22.54
N VAL A 128 -17.61 -18.87 21.31
CA VAL A 128 -17.05 -17.55 21.07
C VAL A 128 -18.18 -16.50 21.10
N PRO A 129 -18.16 -15.52 22.04
CA PRO A 129 -19.18 -14.49 22.07
C PRO A 129 -19.23 -13.70 20.76
N VAL A 130 -20.44 -13.30 20.34
CA VAL A 130 -20.67 -12.59 19.07
C VAL A 130 -19.81 -11.33 18.96
N SER A 131 -19.69 -10.57 20.05
CA SER A 131 -18.87 -9.36 20.13
C SER A 131 -17.41 -9.60 19.74
N TRP A 132 -16.82 -10.73 20.15
CA TRP A 132 -15.45 -11.09 19.76
C TRP A 132 -15.32 -11.42 18.28
N ARG A 133 -16.31 -12.13 17.71
CA ARG A 133 -16.33 -12.42 16.26
C ARG A 133 -16.40 -11.14 15.44
N VAL A 134 -17.23 -10.19 15.87
CA VAL A 134 -17.35 -8.88 15.22
C VAL A 134 -16.06 -8.07 15.35
N ALA A 135 -15.46 -8.00 16.55
CA ALA A 135 -14.17 -7.33 16.74
C ALA A 135 -13.07 -7.97 15.87
N LYS A 136 -13.02 -9.30 15.79
CA LYS A 136 -12.07 -10.01 14.92
C LYS A 136 -12.25 -9.60 13.46
N LYS A 137 -13.49 -9.54 12.95
CA LYS A 137 -13.74 -9.10 11.56
C LYS A 137 -13.15 -7.73 11.28
N TYR A 138 -13.36 -6.76 12.16
CA TYR A 138 -12.80 -5.42 12.00
C TYR A 138 -11.28 -5.40 12.11
N TRP A 139 -10.69 -6.24 12.98
CA TRP A 139 -9.24 -6.43 13.01
C TRP A 139 -8.71 -7.04 11.71
N ASP A 140 -9.34 -8.11 11.20
CA ASP A 140 -8.92 -8.77 9.96
C ASP A 140 -8.91 -7.78 8.79
N GLN A 141 -9.94 -6.93 8.69
CA GLN A 141 -10.06 -5.90 7.65
C GLN A 141 -9.06 -4.76 7.85
N SER A 142 -8.76 -4.36 9.10
CA SER A 142 -7.71 -3.36 9.37
C SER A 142 -6.32 -3.82 8.91
N VAL A 143 -6.04 -5.13 8.93
CA VAL A 143 -4.78 -5.67 8.39
C VAL A 143 -4.74 -5.55 6.87
N GLU A 144 -5.86 -5.74 6.16
CA GLU A 144 -5.93 -5.54 4.70
C GLU A 144 -5.64 -4.09 4.34
N TYR A 145 -6.34 -3.15 4.95
CA TYR A 145 -6.11 -1.73 4.71
C TYR A 145 -4.70 -1.27 5.07
N SER A 146 -4.08 -1.87 6.09
CA SER A 146 -2.69 -1.58 6.43
C SER A 146 -1.71 -1.98 5.31
N VAL A 147 -1.98 -3.09 4.62
CA VAL A 147 -1.16 -3.55 3.48
C VAL A 147 -1.39 -2.66 2.26
N GLU A 148 -2.63 -2.31 1.96
CA GLU A 148 -2.98 -1.40 0.88
C GLU A 148 -2.34 -0.01 1.09
N CYS A 149 -2.47 0.56 2.29
CA CYS A 149 -1.80 1.82 2.66
C CYS A 149 -0.28 1.75 2.42
N ALA A 150 0.36 0.63 2.80
CA ALA A 150 1.80 0.47 2.62
C ALA A 150 2.19 0.43 1.14
N ASN A 151 1.40 -0.25 0.30
CA ASN A 151 1.63 -0.31 -1.14
C ASN A 151 1.40 1.05 -1.81
N THR A 152 0.29 1.73 -1.53
CA THR A 152 0.01 3.09 -2.05
C THR A 152 1.12 4.06 -1.66
N ARG A 153 1.60 4.00 -0.42
CA ARG A 153 2.72 4.84 0.02
C ARG A 153 4.03 4.51 -0.69
N LYS A 154 4.34 3.24 -0.95
CA LYS A 154 5.52 2.85 -1.75
C LYS A 154 5.42 3.41 -3.16
N GLU A 155 4.24 3.32 -3.79
CA GLU A 155 4.01 3.83 -5.14
C GLU A 155 4.10 5.37 -5.20
N LEU A 156 3.54 6.07 -4.21
CA LEU A 156 3.64 7.51 -4.09
C LEU A 156 5.11 7.97 -4.00
N LEU A 157 5.91 7.33 -3.14
CA LEU A 157 7.34 7.64 -3.01
C LEU A 157 8.11 7.35 -4.31
N SER A 158 7.78 6.28 -5.01
CA SER A 158 8.35 5.94 -6.31
C SER A 158 8.04 7.02 -7.36
N THR A 159 6.78 7.45 -7.43
CA THR A 159 6.30 8.50 -8.35
C THR A 159 6.98 9.83 -8.08
N MET A 160 7.08 10.24 -6.80
CA MET A 160 7.81 11.46 -6.40
C MET A 160 9.30 11.39 -6.78
N SER A 161 9.92 10.23 -6.62
CA SER A 161 11.31 10.00 -7.05
C SER A 161 11.47 10.14 -8.56
N PHE A 162 10.52 9.61 -9.33
CA PHE A 162 10.52 9.70 -10.79
C PHE A 162 10.35 11.14 -11.28
N ILE A 163 9.38 11.90 -10.74
CA ILE A 163 9.20 13.33 -11.01
C ILE A 163 10.49 14.10 -10.72
N ARG A 164 11.13 13.85 -9.56
CA ARG A 164 12.38 14.51 -9.19
C ARG A 164 13.51 14.21 -10.20
N LYS A 165 13.64 12.96 -10.64
CA LYS A 165 14.64 12.55 -11.63
C LYS A 165 14.38 13.18 -13.00
N LEU A 166 13.13 13.26 -13.44
CA LEU A 166 12.77 13.92 -14.71
C LEU A 166 13.10 15.42 -14.67
N ARG A 167 12.76 16.11 -13.57
CA ARG A 167 13.10 17.52 -13.38
C ARG A 167 14.61 17.79 -13.37
N LEU A 168 15.40 16.90 -12.77
CA LEU A 168 16.86 17.03 -12.79
C LEU A 168 17.46 16.85 -14.18
N ARG A 169 16.83 16.07 -15.05
CA ARG A 169 17.28 15.86 -16.44
C ARG A 169 16.84 16.99 -17.37
N HIS A 170 15.78 17.72 -17.04
CA HIS A 170 15.25 18.84 -17.82
C HIS A 170 15.13 20.10 -16.93
N PRO A 171 16.25 20.77 -16.58
CA PRO A 171 16.27 21.88 -15.63
C PRO A 171 15.77 23.22 -16.18
N ASP A 172 15.52 23.35 -17.48
CA ASP A 172 15.17 24.61 -18.17
C ASP A 172 13.74 25.13 -17.87
N GLN A 173 13.19 24.81 -16.70
CA GLN A 173 11.80 25.10 -16.33
C GLN A 173 11.72 25.76 -14.94
N ARG A 174 12.18 27.02 -14.85
CA ARG A 174 11.71 27.98 -13.85
C ARG A 174 10.85 29.05 -14.51
#